data_AF-A0A392U3S0-F1
#
_entry.id   AF-A0A392U3S0-F1
#
_cell.length_a   1.000
_cell.length_b   1.000
_cell.length_c   1.000
_cell.angle_alpha   90.00
_cell.angle_beta   90.00
_cell.angle_gamma   90.00
#
_symmetry.space_group_name_H-M   'P 1'
#
loop_
_entity.id
_entity.type
_entity.pdbx_description
1 polymer ?
#
loop_
_entity_poly.entity_id
_entity_poly.type
_entity_poly.pdbx_seq_one_letter_code
_entity_poly.pdbx_strand_id
1 'polypeptide(L)' 'MAMADKEKMAFMTESGNYYYNGMPFGLKNAGATYQRMMNKVFQGEIGDMLEVYMDDMIVKSHEE' A
#
# COMPACT_ATOMS: atom_id res chain seq x y z
N MET A 1 -5.00 -0.78 -7.57
CA MET A 1 -5.35 -2.09 -8.13
C MET A 1 -6.45 -1.87 -9.16
N ALA A 2 -6.31 -2.42 -10.37
CA ALA A 2 -7.39 -2.38 -11.36
C ALA A 2 -8.43 -3.46 -11.04
N MET A 3 -9.71 -3.21 -11.34
CA MET A 3 -10.77 -4.19 -11.06
C MET A 3 -10.53 -5.53 -11.79
N ALA A 4 -9.98 -5.48 -13.01
CA ALA A 4 -9.65 -6.66 -13.81
C ALA A 4 -8.53 -7.53 -13.21
N ASP A 5 -7.75 -7.04 -12.25
CA ASP A 5 -6.68 -7.81 -11.61
C ASP A 5 -7.12 -8.53 -10.33
N LYS A 6 -8.32 -8.24 -9.80
CA LYS A 6 -8.80 -8.82 -8.53
C LYS A 6 -8.85 -10.34 -8.56
N GLU A 7 -9.35 -10.92 -9.64
CA GLU A 7 -9.49 -12.38 -9.80
C GLU A 7 -8.13 -13.10 -9.85
N LYS A 8 -7.08 -12.44 -10.35
CA LYS A 8 -5.72 -13.01 -10.42
C LYS A 8 -5.07 -13.18 -9.04
N MET A 9 -5.67 -12.58 -8.03
CA MET A 9 -5.22 -12.59 -6.64
C MET A 9 -6.22 -13.31 -5.74
N ALA A 10 -7.06 -14.16 -6.33
CA ALA A 10 -7.95 -15.01 -5.58
C ALA A 10 -7.17 -16.05 -4.77
N PHE A 11 -7.70 -16.40 -3.60
CA PHE A 11 -7.19 -17.45 -2.73
C PHE A 11 -8.33 -18.36 -2.28
N MET A 12 -7.98 -19.61 -1.94
CA MET A 12 -8.93 -20.63 -1.52
C MET A 12 -8.92 -20.77 0.00
N THR A 13 -10.10 -20.90 0.59
CA THR A 13 -10.32 -21.27 1.98
C THR A 13 -11.20 -22.52 2.04
N GLU A 14 -11.33 -23.14 3.20
CA GLU A 14 -12.26 -24.27 3.40
C GLU A 14 -13.72 -23.91 3.07
N SER A 15 -14.08 -22.62 3.20
CA SER A 15 -15.44 -22.12 2.95
C SER A 15 -15.68 -21.64 1.51
N GLY A 16 -14.63 -21.55 0.68
CA GLY A 16 -14.75 -21.10 -0.71
C GLY A 16 -13.61 -20.21 -1.19
N ASN A 17 -13.79 -19.65 -2.38
CA ASN A 17 -12.81 -18.79 -3.06
C ASN A 17 -13.12 -17.31 -2.78
N TYR A 18 -12.07 -16.56 -2.43
CA TYR A 18 -12.15 -15.14 -2.12
C TYR A 18 -11.10 -14.37 -2.91
N TYR A 19 -11.31 -13.08 -3.10
CA TYR A 19 -10.30 -12.17 -3.65
C TYR A 19 -10.19 -10.93 -2.76
N TYR A 20 -9.05 -10.26 -2.83
CA TYR A 20 -8.84 -9.04 -2.04
C TYR A 20 -9.55 -7.83 -2.66
N ASN A 21 -10.20 -7.03 -1.82
CA ASN A 21 -10.79 -5.75 -2.24
C ASN A 21 -9.78 -4.61 -2.34
N GLY A 22 -8.69 -4.70 -1.58
CA GLY A 22 -7.53 -3.83 -1.64
C GLY A 22 -6.28 -4.60 -2.06
N MET A 23 -5.15 -3.92 -2.17
CA MET A 23 -3.88 -4.56 -2.50
C MET A 23 -3.35 -5.35 -1.29
N PRO A 24 -3.19 -6.68 -1.36
CA PRO A 24 -2.63 -7.48 -0.29
C PRO A 24 -1.11 -7.33 -0.24
N PHE A 25 -0.57 -7.65 0.92
CA PHE A 25 0.86 -7.81 1.14
C PHE A 25 1.42 -9.00 0.35
N GLY A 26 2.73 -8.96 0.08
CA GLY A 26 3.43 -10.04 -0.63
C GLY A 26 3.35 -9.97 -2.16
N LEU A 27 2.61 -9.02 -2.75
CA LEU A 27 2.74 -8.74 -4.17
C LEU A 27 4.05 -8.01 -4.46
N LYS A 28 4.76 -8.43 -5.51
CA LYS A 28 6.05 -7.83 -5.93
C LYS A 28 6.00 -6.30 -6.07
N ASN A 29 4.86 -5.75 -6.51
CA ASN A 29 4.69 -4.32 -6.77
C ASN A 29 3.82 -3.61 -5.71
N ALA A 30 3.55 -4.24 -4.56
CA ALA A 30 2.74 -3.65 -3.50
C ALA A 30 3.35 -2.34 -2.98
N GLY A 31 4.58 -2.39 -2.47
CA GLY A 31 5.28 -1.21 -1.95
C GLY A 31 5.47 -0.11 -2.99
N ALA A 32 5.81 -0.44 -4.24
CA ALA A 32 5.92 0.56 -5.31
C ALA A 32 4.58 1.28 -5.57
N THR A 33 3.45 0.55 -5.47
CA THR A 33 2.13 1.14 -5.64
C THR A 33 1.75 2.00 -4.43
N TYR A 34 2.03 1.53 -3.22
CA TYR A 34 1.79 2.27 -1.98
C TYR A 34 2.60 3.57 -1.95
N GLN A 35 3.91 3.49 -2.17
CA GLN A 35 4.79 4.65 -2.20
C GLN A 35 4.36 5.67 -3.26
N ARG A 36 3.94 5.24 -4.46
CA ARG A 36 3.42 6.17 -5.47
C ARG A 36 2.13 6.87 -5.03
N MET A 37 1.26 6.19 -4.31
CA MET A 37 0.04 6.80 -3.75
C MET A 37 0.39 7.81 -2.66
N MET A 38 1.24 7.43 -1.71
CA MET A 38 1.65 8.30 -0.62
C MET A 38 2.42 9.52 -1.09
N ASN A 39 3.30 9.36 -2.08
CA ASN A 39 4.00 10.48 -2.74
C ASN A 39 3.04 11.51 -3.35
N LYS A 40 1.87 11.09 -3.84
CA LYS A 40 0.86 12.01 -4.38
C LYS A 40 0.03 12.67 -3.29
N VAL A 41 -0.34 11.93 -2.25
CA VAL A 41 -1.20 12.44 -1.17
C VAL A 41 -0.42 13.43 -0.29
N PHE A 42 0.84 13.11 0.03
CA PHE A 42 1.66 13.86 0.98
C PHE A 42 2.80 14.63 0.30
N GLN A 43 2.63 15.00 -0.97
CA GLN A 43 3.68 15.64 -1.76
C GLN A 43 4.32 16.87 -1.06
N GLY A 44 3.54 17.63 -0.28
CA GLY A 44 4.04 18.79 0.47
C GLY A 44 4.71 18.48 1.80
N GLU A 45 4.45 17.32 2.39
CA GLU A 45 4.95 16.94 3.71
C GLU A 45 6.18 16.02 3.62
N ILE A 46 6.36 15.37 2.46
CA ILE A 46 7.46 14.43 2.24
C ILE A 46 8.80 15.16 2.21
N GLY A 47 9.72 14.70 3.07
CA GLY A 47 11.05 15.27 3.26
C GLY A 47 11.14 16.25 4.42
N ASP A 48 10.00 16.79 4.88
CA ASP A 48 9.93 17.64 6.07
C ASP A 48 9.40 16.81 7.26
N MET A 49 8.07 16.80 7.45
CA MET A 49 7.40 16.09 8.55
C MET A 49 7.18 14.59 8.27
N LEU A 50 7.27 14.16 7.00
CA LEU A 50 6.96 12.79 6.59
C LEU A 50 8.08 12.16 5.76
N GLU A 51 8.38 10.89 6.02
CA GLU A 51 9.15 10.05 5.11
C GLU A 51 8.39 8.75 4.82
N VAL A 52 8.43 8.31 3.56
CA VAL A 52 7.71 7.12 3.10
C VAL A 52 8.70 6.17 2.46
N TYR A 53 8.74 4.92 2.92
CA TYR A 53 9.63 3.89 2.39
C TYR A 53 8.90 2.56 2.20
N MET A 54 8.77 2.12 0.94
CA MET A 54 8.06 0.90 0.54
C MET A 54 6.64 0.80 1.10
N ASP A 55 6.45 0.12 2.24
CA ASP A 55 5.16 -0.07 2.91
C ASP A 55 5.07 0.71 4.24
N ASP A 56 6.16 1.32 4.69
CA ASP A 56 6.26 2.04 5.95
C ASP A 56 6.25 3.56 5.77
N MET A 57 5.81 4.26 6.81
CA MET A 57 5.76 5.71 6.87
C MET A 57 6.23 6.18 8.23
N ILE A 58 7.15 7.14 8.23
CA ILE A 58 7.75 7.73 9.41
C ILE A 58 7.27 9.17 9.49
N VAL A 59 6.57 9.51 10.56
CA VAL A 59 6.15 10.88 10.88
C VAL A 59 7.14 11.44 11.90
N LYS A 60 7.68 12.62 11.62
CA LYS A 60 8.56 13.34 12.54
C LYS A 60 7.71 14.26 13.41
N SER A 61 7.94 14.26 14.73
CA SER A 61 7.39 15.25 15.65
C SER A 61 8.52 16.10 16.23
N HIS A 62 8.21 17.35 16.58
CA HIS A 62 9.17 18.24 17.23
C HIS A 62 9.25 18.08 18.75
N GLU A 63 8.37 17.26 19.34
CA GLU A 63 8.32 16.98 20.78
C GLU A 63 8.50 15.47 21.02
N GLU A 64 9.18 15.15 22.13
CA GLU A 64 9.45 13.82 22.68
C GLU A 64 8.41 13.42 23.74
#